data_AF-A0A932S441-F1
#
_entry.id   AF-A0A932S441-F1
#
_cell.length_a   1.000
_cell.length_b   1.000
_cell.length_c   1.000
_cell.angle_alpha   90.00
_cell.angle_beta   90.00
_cell.angle_gamma   90.00
#
_symmetry.space_group_name_H-M   'P 1'
#
loop_
_entity.id
_entity.type
_entity.pdbx_description
1 polymer ?
#
loop_
_entity_poly.entity_id
_entity_poly.type
_entity_poly.pdbx_seq_one_letter_code
_entity_poly.pdbx_strand_id
1 'polypeptide(L)'
;MRFSRCAFHPLLWLMVAIAFLAIAACSQGEKEEGGAGGTCGVERWAVKTLADADVQKVNFTPVSMTVDELTHLRAPGTLPDRSRLAPVETTTYSVNAVLLGFKLEADHDIHAVIAEPRDPGETMIVEFPDAPGCTSGAAPEQARAMADARKTFIEAVGQPTKSFHRMVRNITVTGVGFFDFQHGQTGVAPNAIELHPVLAVSVAP
;
A
#
# COMPACT_ATOMS: atom_id res chain seq x y z
N MET A 1 53.36 -54.16 -33.93
CA MET A 1 52.07 -53.50 -34.19
C MET A 1 52.36 -52.15 -34.86
N ARG A 2 51.63 -51.86 -35.95
CA ARG A 2 52.00 -50.92 -37.02
C ARG A 2 52.05 -49.46 -36.55
N PHE A 3 53.18 -48.78 -36.77
CA PHE A 3 53.26 -47.33 -36.93
C PHE A 3 53.20 -47.02 -38.43
N SER A 4 52.16 -46.31 -38.87
CA SER A 4 52.08 -45.75 -40.23
C SER A 4 52.52 -44.29 -40.22
N ARG A 5 53.36 -43.98 -41.21
CA ARG A 5 54.04 -42.71 -41.48
C ARG A 5 53.20 -41.79 -42.40
N CYS A 6 53.77 -40.58 -42.61
CA CYS A 6 53.72 -39.73 -43.82
C CYS A 6 52.51 -38.78 -43.95
N ALA A 7 52.62 -37.55 -44.45
CA ALA A 7 53.73 -36.79 -45.02
C ALA A 7 53.37 -35.28 -45.07
N PHE A 8 54.39 -34.42 -45.09
CA PHE A 8 54.34 -33.02 -45.49
C PHE A 8 54.29 -32.91 -47.03
N HIS A 9 53.51 -31.96 -47.56
CA HIS A 9 53.99 -31.14 -48.69
C HIS A 9 53.36 -29.72 -48.68
N PRO A 10 54.11 -28.71 -49.18
CA PRO A 10 53.81 -27.29 -49.02
C PRO A 10 53.15 -26.70 -50.29
N LEU A 11 52.97 -25.37 -50.29
CA LEU A 11 52.69 -24.43 -51.40
C LEU A 11 51.38 -23.64 -51.28
N LEU A 12 51.50 -22.53 -50.55
CA LEU A 12 51.32 -21.15 -51.04
C LEU A 12 50.27 -20.94 -52.14
N TRP A 13 49.05 -20.52 -51.79
CA TRP A 13 48.21 -19.69 -52.66
C TRP A 13 47.51 -18.59 -51.85
N LEU A 14 47.70 -17.37 -52.34
CA LEU A 14 47.04 -16.11 -52.00
C LEU A 14 45.51 -16.30 -51.85
N MET A 15 44.88 -15.67 -50.87
CA MET A 15 43.93 -14.56 -51.09
C MET A 15 43.24 -14.13 -49.80
N VAL A 16 43.30 -12.82 -49.58
CA VAL A 16 42.64 -12.05 -48.52
C VAL A 16 41.14 -12.06 -48.76
N ALA A 17 40.36 -12.37 -47.71
CA ALA A 17 38.99 -11.90 -47.55
C ALA A 17 38.67 -11.84 -46.05
N ILE A 18 39.09 -10.76 -45.39
CA ILE A 18 38.57 -10.41 -44.06
C ILE A 18 37.17 -9.84 -44.29
N ALA A 19 36.15 -10.68 -44.14
CA ALA A 19 34.78 -10.21 -44.00
C ALA A 19 34.65 -9.57 -42.62
N PHE A 20 34.76 -8.24 -42.54
CA PHE A 20 34.32 -7.49 -41.37
C PHE A 20 32.81 -7.61 -41.28
N LEU A 21 32.32 -8.52 -40.42
CA LEU A 21 30.94 -8.54 -40.00
C LEU A 21 30.73 -7.35 -39.06
N ALA A 22 30.24 -6.23 -39.61
CA ALA A 22 29.79 -5.11 -38.80
C ALA A 22 28.52 -5.54 -38.05
N ILE A 23 28.69 -6.00 -36.81
CA ILE A 23 27.57 -6.20 -35.89
C ILE A 23 27.08 -4.81 -35.52
N ALA A 24 25.95 -4.41 -36.10
CA ALA A 24 25.18 -3.27 -35.62
C ALA A 24 24.64 -3.62 -34.22
N ALA A 25 25.39 -3.26 -33.19
CA ALA A 25 24.88 -3.28 -31.82
C ALA A 25 23.82 -2.17 -31.72
N CYS A 26 22.54 -2.54 -31.79
CA CYS A 26 21.50 -1.69 -31.22
C CYS A 26 21.75 -1.64 -29.71
N SER A 27 22.40 -0.56 -29.26
CA SER A 27 22.39 -0.16 -27.87
C SER A 27 20.94 0.07 -27.48
N GLN A 28 20.35 -0.89 -26.76
CA GLN A 28 19.16 -0.61 -25.98
C GLN A 28 19.63 0.30 -24.85
N GLY A 29 19.47 1.61 -25.06
CA GLY A 29 19.47 2.53 -23.95
C GLY A 29 18.38 2.08 -23.00
N GLU A 30 18.79 1.45 -21.89
CA GLU A 30 17.94 1.30 -20.73
C GLU A 30 17.53 2.72 -20.37
N LYS A 31 16.25 3.04 -20.63
CA LYS A 31 15.64 4.19 -20.00
C LYS A 31 15.71 3.89 -18.51
N GLU A 32 16.64 4.53 -17.82
CA GLU A 32 16.47 4.84 -16.42
C GLU A 32 15.16 5.63 -16.31
N GLU A 33 14.08 4.91 -16.02
CA GLU A 33 12.90 5.53 -15.44
C GLU A 33 13.32 6.02 -14.06
N GLY A 34 13.71 7.29 -14.01
CA GLY A 34 13.68 8.08 -12.78
C GLY A 34 12.25 8.19 -12.27
N GLY A 35 11.76 7.10 -11.69
CA GLY A 35 10.60 7.10 -10.82
C GLY A 35 11.06 7.57 -9.45
N ALA A 36 10.56 8.72 -9.01
CA ALA A 36 10.55 9.07 -7.59
C ALA A 36 9.56 8.12 -6.87
N GLY A 37 9.89 6.83 -6.81
CA GLY A 37 9.12 5.83 -6.10
C GLY A 37 9.53 5.87 -4.64
N GLY A 38 8.69 6.42 -3.77
CA GLY A 38 8.76 6.04 -2.36
C GLY A 38 8.57 4.53 -2.24
N THR A 39 9.14 3.93 -1.21
CA THR A 39 8.88 2.53 -0.90
C THR A 39 7.52 2.42 -0.22
N CYS A 40 6.73 1.39 -0.56
CA CYS A 40 5.53 1.04 0.20
C CYS A 40 5.84 0.84 1.68
N GLY A 41 4.80 0.87 2.52
CA GLY A 41 4.95 0.64 3.94
C GLY A 41 5.57 -0.71 4.27
N VAL A 42 6.16 -0.81 5.47
CA VAL A 42 6.87 -2.00 5.94
C VAL A 42 6.15 -2.64 7.13
N GLU A 43 5.78 -1.82 8.10
CA GLU A 43 5.26 -2.29 9.38
C GLU A 43 3.89 -2.93 9.23
N ARG A 44 3.82 -4.24 9.52
CA ARG A 44 2.60 -5.07 9.40
C ARG A 44 1.87 -4.86 8.06
N TRP A 45 2.62 -4.54 7.01
CA TRP A 45 2.06 -4.05 5.74
C TRP A 45 1.09 -5.04 5.10
N ALA A 46 1.38 -6.34 5.23
CA ALA A 46 0.50 -7.38 4.73
C ALA A 46 -0.89 -7.36 5.40
N VAL A 47 -0.97 -7.03 6.69
CA VAL A 47 -2.25 -6.92 7.41
C VAL A 47 -2.98 -5.64 6.99
N LYS A 48 -2.24 -4.51 6.95
CA LYS A 48 -2.70 -3.19 6.49
C LYS A 48 -3.25 -3.21 5.05
N THR A 49 -2.78 -4.13 4.21
CA THR A 49 -3.19 -4.22 2.80
C THR A 49 -3.97 -5.49 2.43
N LEU A 50 -4.45 -6.26 3.40
CA LEU A 50 -5.22 -7.49 3.17
C LEU A 50 -4.47 -8.55 2.34
N ALA A 51 -3.14 -8.53 2.39
CA ALA A 51 -2.24 -9.46 1.72
C ALA A 51 -1.70 -10.56 2.67
N ASP A 52 -2.09 -10.53 3.94
CA ASP A 52 -1.68 -11.50 4.95
C ASP A 52 -2.42 -12.84 4.82
N ALA A 53 -1.82 -13.88 5.39
CA ALA A 53 -2.35 -15.24 5.36
C ALA A 53 -3.59 -15.45 6.25
N ASP A 54 -3.99 -14.46 7.06
CA ASP A 54 -5.17 -14.49 7.90
C ASP A 54 -6.36 -13.73 7.28
N VAL A 55 -6.22 -13.18 6.06
CA VAL A 55 -7.25 -12.37 5.39
C VAL A 55 -8.61 -13.08 5.26
N GLN A 56 -8.63 -14.41 5.09
CA GLN A 56 -9.86 -15.20 5.04
C GLN A 56 -10.65 -15.20 6.36
N LYS A 57 -10.05 -14.75 7.46
CA LYS A 57 -10.73 -14.57 8.75
C LYS A 57 -11.45 -13.23 8.84
N VAL A 58 -11.18 -12.29 7.94
CA VAL A 58 -11.83 -10.97 7.92
C VAL A 58 -13.28 -11.12 7.47
N ASN A 59 -14.21 -10.67 8.31
CA ASN A 59 -15.60 -10.51 7.90
C ASN A 59 -15.79 -9.15 7.21
N PHE A 60 -15.96 -9.19 5.89
CA PHE A 60 -16.16 -8.00 5.07
C PHE A 60 -17.58 -7.42 5.14
N THR A 61 -18.51 -8.05 5.88
CA THR A 61 -19.81 -7.45 6.19
C THR A 61 -19.61 -6.38 7.27
N PRO A 62 -19.81 -5.08 6.97
CA PRO A 62 -19.48 -4.03 7.92
C PRO A 62 -20.38 -4.04 9.15
N VAL A 63 -19.78 -3.80 10.32
CA VAL A 63 -20.49 -3.50 11.56
C VAL A 63 -20.42 -2.00 11.83
N SER A 64 -21.55 -1.37 12.13
CA SER A 64 -21.56 0.05 12.50
C SER A 64 -20.94 0.26 13.87
N MET A 65 -19.96 1.15 13.95
CA MET A 65 -19.37 1.65 15.20
C MET A 65 -19.10 3.15 15.09
N THR A 66 -18.97 3.80 16.24
CA THR A 66 -18.57 5.20 16.37
C THR A 66 -17.06 5.34 16.55
N VAL A 67 -16.55 6.56 16.42
CA VAL A 67 -15.14 6.83 16.75
C VAL A 67 -14.92 6.58 18.24
N ASP A 68 -15.83 7.08 19.09
CA ASP A 68 -15.83 6.86 20.56
C ASP A 68 -15.76 5.37 20.94
N GLU A 69 -16.59 4.51 20.33
CA GLU A 69 -16.56 3.07 20.66
C GLU A 69 -15.22 2.42 20.27
N LEU A 70 -14.64 2.80 19.14
CA LEU A 70 -13.39 2.24 18.63
C LEU A 70 -12.19 2.68 19.47
N THR A 71 -12.09 3.97 19.78
CA THR A 71 -11.00 4.58 20.58
C THR A 71 -10.97 4.06 22.03
N HIS A 72 -12.10 3.57 22.53
CA HIS A 72 -12.22 2.96 23.87
C HIS A 72 -12.03 1.43 23.90
N LEU A 73 -11.79 0.79 22.75
CA LEU A 73 -11.43 -0.63 22.74
C LEU A 73 -10.10 -0.86 23.48
N ARG A 74 -10.01 -2.00 24.17
CA ARG A 74 -8.78 -2.40 24.86
C ARG A 74 -7.67 -2.66 23.85
N ALA A 75 -6.60 -1.87 23.92
CA ALA A 75 -5.39 -2.11 23.14
C ALA A 75 -4.77 -3.49 23.46
N PRO A 76 -4.24 -4.20 22.45
CA PRO A 76 -3.52 -5.45 22.62
C PRO A 76 -2.18 -5.22 23.35
N GLY A 77 -1.71 -6.21 24.10
CA GLY A 77 -0.39 -6.13 24.75
C GLY A 77 0.78 -6.34 23.78
N THR A 78 0.52 -6.92 22.61
CA THR A 78 1.53 -7.23 21.58
C THR A 78 0.92 -7.12 20.20
N LEU A 79 1.68 -6.59 19.23
CA LEU A 79 1.30 -6.52 17.83
C LEU A 79 2.12 -7.53 17.01
N PRO A 80 1.56 -8.69 16.63
CA PRO A 80 2.27 -9.68 15.83
C PRO A 80 2.44 -9.18 14.39
N ASP A 81 3.63 -9.41 13.81
CA ASP A 81 4.00 -8.84 12.51
C ASP A 81 3.04 -9.22 11.36
N ARG A 82 2.57 -10.49 11.32
CA ARG A 82 1.83 -11.04 10.16
C ARG A 82 0.49 -11.69 10.48
N SER A 83 0.05 -11.64 11.74
CA SER A 83 -1.21 -12.26 12.17
C SER A 83 -2.21 -11.19 12.60
N ARG A 84 -3.49 -11.53 12.50
CA ARG A 84 -4.60 -10.64 12.88
C ARG A 84 -4.99 -10.81 14.35
N LEU A 85 -5.24 -9.70 15.02
CA LEU A 85 -5.75 -9.61 16.38
C LEU A 85 -7.28 -9.62 16.39
N ALA A 86 -7.87 -10.80 16.56
CA ALA A 86 -9.31 -10.95 16.67
C ALA A 86 -9.86 -10.37 17.99
N PRO A 87 -11.09 -9.81 18.00
CA PRO A 87 -11.97 -9.68 16.83
C PRO A 87 -11.67 -8.44 15.97
N VAL A 88 -10.88 -7.50 16.47
CA VAL A 88 -10.77 -6.15 15.89
C VAL A 88 -10.22 -6.18 14.48
N GLU A 89 -9.10 -6.87 14.26
CA GLU A 89 -8.45 -6.95 12.95
C GLU A 89 -9.08 -7.96 12.01
N THR A 90 -10.16 -8.62 12.44
CA THR A 90 -10.98 -9.52 11.62
C THR A 90 -12.37 -8.93 11.34
N THR A 91 -12.60 -7.67 11.69
CA THR A 91 -13.89 -6.99 11.53
C THR A 91 -13.74 -5.78 10.62
N THR A 92 -14.62 -5.69 9.62
CA THR A 92 -14.84 -4.44 8.88
C THR A 92 -15.82 -3.56 9.63
N TYR A 93 -15.45 -2.31 9.86
CA TYR A 93 -16.29 -1.31 10.53
C TYR A 93 -16.80 -0.29 9.52
N SER A 94 -18.00 0.25 9.77
CA SER A 94 -18.53 1.43 9.09
C SER A 94 -18.77 2.53 10.12
N VAL A 95 -18.14 3.68 9.91
CA VAL A 95 -18.07 4.78 10.89
C VAL A 95 -18.59 6.05 10.25
N ASN A 96 -19.56 6.69 10.91
CA ASN A 96 -20.00 8.05 10.59
C ASN A 96 -19.22 9.03 11.47
N ALA A 97 -18.48 9.94 10.84
CA ALA A 97 -17.53 10.80 11.52
C ALA A 97 -17.45 12.19 10.90
N VAL A 98 -16.59 13.03 11.48
CA VAL A 98 -16.17 14.31 10.90
C VAL A 98 -14.71 14.19 10.46
N LEU A 99 -14.46 14.34 9.17
CA LEU A 99 -13.09 14.50 8.64
C LEU A 99 -12.53 15.83 9.15
N LEU A 100 -11.34 15.79 9.75
CA LEU A 100 -10.62 16.98 10.24
C LEU A 100 -9.45 17.42 9.35
N GLY A 101 -8.98 16.52 8.49
CA GLY A 101 -7.91 16.80 7.55
C GLY A 101 -7.19 15.55 7.09
N PHE A 102 -6.25 15.74 6.18
CA PHE A 102 -5.51 14.64 5.55
C PHE A 102 -4.13 15.08 5.03
N LYS A 103 -3.24 14.12 4.80
CA LYS A 103 -1.94 14.30 4.13
C LYS A 103 -1.52 13.03 3.40
N LEU A 104 -0.47 13.13 2.60
CA LEU A 104 0.24 11.99 2.02
C LEU A 104 1.43 11.64 2.91
N GLU A 105 1.51 10.40 3.36
CA GLU A 105 2.62 9.88 4.15
C GLU A 105 3.78 9.40 3.25
N ALA A 106 4.91 9.07 3.88
CA ALA A 106 6.14 8.67 3.18
C ALA A 106 6.05 7.30 2.50
N ASP A 107 5.17 6.42 3.00
CA ASP A 107 4.81 5.11 2.44
C ASP A 107 3.70 5.19 1.37
N HIS A 108 3.25 6.41 1.06
CA HIS A 108 2.19 6.79 0.12
C HIS A 108 0.75 6.58 0.58
N ASP A 109 0.55 6.28 1.85
CA ASP A 109 -0.81 6.26 2.38
C ASP A 109 -1.37 7.67 2.48
N ILE A 110 -2.68 7.77 2.23
CA ILE A 110 -3.38 9.00 2.62
C ILE A 110 -3.83 8.82 4.05
N HIS A 111 -3.08 9.49 4.92
CA HIS A 111 -3.43 9.67 6.32
C HIS A 111 -4.56 10.66 6.42
N ALA A 112 -5.74 10.19 6.83
CA ALA A 112 -6.88 11.04 7.15
C ALA A 112 -7.25 10.94 8.63
N VAL A 113 -7.49 12.08 9.25
CA VAL A 113 -7.95 12.16 10.65
C VAL A 113 -9.46 12.36 10.67
N ILE A 114 -10.15 11.44 11.33
CA ILE A 114 -11.58 11.54 11.57
C ILE A 114 -11.84 11.73 13.07
N ALA A 115 -12.96 12.38 13.40
CA ALA A 115 -13.36 12.66 14.77
C ALA A 115 -14.79 12.23 15.05
N GLU A 116 -15.07 11.95 16.31
CA GLU A 116 -16.43 11.73 16.80
C GLU A 116 -17.29 12.97 16.54
N PRO A 117 -18.44 12.85 15.85
CA PRO A 117 -19.28 14.00 15.53
C PRO A 117 -19.70 14.86 16.73
N ARG A 118 -19.80 14.26 17.92
CA ARG A 118 -20.18 14.97 19.15
C ARG A 118 -19.00 15.43 20.01
N ASP A 119 -17.79 14.95 19.73
CA ASP A 119 -16.56 15.35 20.41
C ASP A 119 -15.40 15.43 19.42
N PRO A 120 -15.12 16.62 18.84
CA PRO A 120 -14.05 16.78 17.86
C PRO A 120 -12.64 16.61 18.46
N GLY A 121 -12.51 16.51 19.79
CA GLY A 121 -11.25 16.17 20.45
C GLY A 121 -10.94 14.67 20.45
N GLU A 122 -11.96 13.84 20.22
CA GLU A 122 -11.82 12.39 20.12
C GLU A 122 -11.63 11.98 18.66
N THR A 123 -10.40 11.57 18.34
CA THR A 123 -9.97 11.31 16.97
C THR A 123 -9.41 9.92 16.80
N MET A 124 -9.51 9.43 15.57
CA MET A 124 -8.76 8.27 15.10
C MET A 124 -8.29 8.47 13.66
N ILE A 125 -7.41 7.59 13.21
CA ILE A 125 -6.84 7.64 11.86
C ILE A 125 -7.59 6.64 10.96
N VAL A 126 -7.71 7.01 9.69
CA VAL A 126 -8.10 6.09 8.61
C VAL A 126 -7.13 6.24 7.45
N GLU A 127 -6.68 5.12 6.91
CA GLU A 127 -5.61 5.09 5.91
C GLU A 127 -6.11 4.52 4.58
N PHE A 128 -5.79 5.22 3.50
CA PHE A 128 -6.04 4.75 2.14
C PHE A 128 -4.71 4.32 1.52
N PRO A 129 -4.46 3.01 1.32
CA PRO A 129 -3.20 2.57 0.76
C PRO A 129 -3.04 2.96 -0.71
N ASP A 130 -1.81 3.15 -1.18
CA ASP A 130 -1.52 3.44 -2.58
C ASP A 130 -1.80 2.24 -3.49
N ALA A 131 -3.07 2.04 -3.85
CA ALA A 131 -3.51 0.95 -4.71
C ALA A 131 -3.49 1.36 -6.21
N PRO A 132 -2.99 0.50 -7.12
CA PRO A 132 -2.50 -0.87 -6.88
C PRO A 132 -1.01 -0.98 -6.51
N GLY A 133 -0.25 0.13 -6.48
CA GLY A 133 1.21 0.12 -6.34
C GLY A 133 1.74 -0.61 -5.11
N CYS A 134 1.04 -0.48 -3.98
CA CYS A 134 1.40 -1.03 -2.68
C CYS A 134 0.43 -2.10 -2.15
N THR A 135 -0.53 -2.54 -2.97
CA THR A 135 -1.57 -3.51 -2.57
C THR A 135 -1.58 -4.78 -3.43
N SER A 136 -0.48 -5.06 -4.15
CA SER A 136 -0.36 -6.17 -5.11
C SER A 136 -0.58 -7.57 -4.52
N GLY A 137 -0.43 -7.74 -3.20
CA GLY A 137 -0.69 -9.01 -2.51
C GLY A 137 -2.16 -9.24 -2.14
N ALA A 138 -3.03 -8.24 -2.27
CA ALA A 138 -4.45 -8.35 -1.97
C ALA A 138 -5.19 -9.12 -3.08
N ALA A 139 -6.28 -9.79 -2.72
CA ALA A 139 -7.17 -10.37 -3.72
C ALA A 139 -7.80 -9.27 -4.61
N PRO A 140 -8.11 -9.56 -5.89
CA PRO A 140 -8.50 -8.52 -6.86
C PRO A 140 -9.69 -7.65 -6.44
N GLU A 141 -10.66 -8.24 -5.74
CA GLU A 141 -11.83 -7.51 -5.23
C GLU A 141 -11.43 -6.48 -4.17
N GLN A 142 -10.63 -6.88 -3.17
CA GLN A 142 -10.13 -6.01 -2.11
C GLN A 142 -9.17 -4.94 -2.67
N ALA A 143 -8.28 -5.31 -3.59
CA ALA A 143 -7.40 -4.36 -4.27
C ALA A 143 -8.20 -3.26 -4.98
N ARG A 144 -9.30 -3.64 -5.64
CA ARG A 144 -10.19 -2.69 -6.31
C ARG A 144 -10.96 -1.83 -5.33
N ALA A 145 -11.47 -2.39 -4.23
CA ALA A 145 -12.15 -1.62 -3.19
C ALA A 145 -11.23 -0.53 -2.59
N MET A 146 -9.96 -0.87 -2.30
CA MET A 146 -8.97 0.09 -1.81
C MET A 146 -8.69 1.21 -2.84
N ALA A 147 -8.51 0.84 -4.12
CA ALA A 147 -8.28 1.81 -5.20
C ALA A 147 -9.48 2.75 -5.41
N ASP A 148 -10.69 2.20 -5.41
CA ASP A 148 -11.92 2.96 -5.58
C ASP A 148 -12.14 3.90 -4.36
N ALA A 149 -11.91 3.42 -3.13
CA ALA A 149 -12.00 4.25 -1.93
C ALA A 149 -11.00 5.41 -1.94
N ARG A 150 -9.73 5.15 -2.26
CA ARG A 150 -8.68 6.18 -2.40
C ARG A 150 -9.09 7.23 -3.44
N LYS A 151 -9.56 6.77 -4.61
CA LYS A 151 -10.01 7.65 -5.69
C LYS A 151 -11.19 8.52 -5.26
N THR A 152 -12.24 7.92 -4.67
CA THR A 152 -13.42 8.66 -4.19
C THR A 152 -13.05 9.68 -3.13
N PHE A 153 -12.12 9.36 -2.22
CA PHE A 153 -11.61 10.33 -1.25
C PHE A 153 -10.97 11.53 -1.95
N ILE A 154 -10.01 11.29 -2.84
CA ILE A 154 -9.29 12.34 -3.60
C ILE A 154 -10.25 13.19 -4.43
N GLU A 155 -11.23 12.59 -5.10
CA GLU A 155 -12.25 13.33 -5.87
C GLU A 155 -13.05 14.28 -4.97
N ALA A 156 -13.28 13.89 -3.72
CA ALA A 156 -14.05 14.68 -2.77
C ALA A 156 -13.23 15.76 -2.05
N VAL A 157 -11.93 15.55 -1.80
CA VAL A 157 -11.11 16.44 -0.95
C VAL A 157 -9.96 17.13 -1.67
N GLY A 158 -9.64 16.70 -2.88
CA GLY A 158 -8.47 17.15 -3.64
C GLY A 158 -7.25 16.26 -3.45
N GLN A 159 -6.19 16.55 -4.21
CA GLN A 159 -4.95 15.77 -4.18
C GLN A 159 -4.18 16.00 -2.86
N PRO A 160 -3.77 14.94 -2.15
CA PRO A 160 -3.00 15.05 -0.92
C PRO A 160 -1.58 15.55 -1.21
N THR A 161 -1.00 16.27 -0.26
CA THR A 161 0.43 16.58 -0.25
C THR A 161 1.03 16.16 1.09
N LYS A 162 2.35 16.25 1.24
CA LYS A 162 3.04 15.90 2.50
C LYS A 162 2.66 16.80 3.69
N SER A 163 2.03 17.94 3.44
CA SER A 163 1.56 18.84 4.49
C SER A 163 0.13 18.48 4.89
N PHE A 164 -0.19 18.60 6.18
CA PHE A 164 -1.53 18.34 6.68
C PHE A 164 -2.52 19.42 6.23
N HIS A 165 -3.49 19.03 5.41
CA HIS A 165 -4.57 19.89 4.94
C HIS A 165 -5.75 19.77 5.89
N ARG A 166 -6.08 20.85 6.60
CA ARG A 166 -7.25 20.87 7.49
C ARG A 166 -8.51 21.10 6.68
N MET A 167 -9.53 20.29 6.92
CA MET A 167 -10.86 20.50 6.37
C MET A 167 -11.89 19.87 7.30
N VAL A 168 -13.09 20.43 7.38
CA VAL A 168 -14.17 19.89 8.22
C VAL A 168 -15.32 19.47 7.31
N ARG A 169 -15.54 18.16 7.19
CA ARG A 169 -16.63 17.59 6.39
C ARG A 169 -17.18 16.34 7.05
N ASN A 170 -18.48 16.10 6.90
CA ASN A 170 -19.05 14.82 7.32
C ASN A 170 -18.53 13.72 6.40
N ILE A 171 -18.17 12.59 6.99
CA ILE A 171 -17.61 11.45 6.27
C ILE A 171 -18.20 10.15 6.80
N THR A 172 -18.46 9.21 5.90
CA THR A 172 -18.70 7.81 6.27
C THR A 172 -17.54 7.00 5.70
N VAL A 173 -16.88 6.24 6.57
CA VAL A 173 -15.72 5.40 6.21
C VAL A 173 -16.05 3.96 6.52
N THR A 174 -15.79 3.06 5.57
CA THR A 174 -15.83 1.61 5.79
C THR A 174 -14.42 1.05 5.61
N GLY A 175 -13.88 0.39 6.62
CA GLY A 175 -12.52 -0.15 6.60
C GLY A 175 -12.31 -1.26 7.62
N VAL A 176 -11.20 -1.98 7.51
CA VAL A 176 -10.85 -3.06 8.45
C VAL A 176 -10.19 -2.46 9.68
N GLY A 177 -10.61 -2.87 10.88
CA GLY A 177 -9.96 -2.40 12.10
C GLY A 177 -8.50 -2.83 12.15
N PHE A 178 -7.64 -1.98 12.70
CA PHE A 178 -6.22 -2.26 12.84
C PHE A 178 -5.66 -1.56 14.07
N PHE A 179 -4.82 -2.26 14.84
CA PHE A 179 -4.05 -1.60 15.91
C PHE A 179 -2.64 -1.33 15.41
N ASP A 180 -2.28 -0.05 15.38
CA ASP A 180 -0.97 0.41 14.93
C ASP A 180 0.00 0.66 16.08
N PHE A 181 1.26 0.90 15.75
CA PHE A 181 2.25 1.35 16.71
C PHE A 181 2.15 2.87 16.92
N GLN A 182 2.01 3.31 18.17
CA GLN A 182 2.04 4.75 18.47
C GLN A 182 3.43 5.32 18.24
N HIS A 183 3.55 6.23 17.28
CA HIS A 183 4.80 6.92 16.96
C HIS A 183 4.61 8.44 16.74
N GLY A 184 3.65 9.04 17.43
CA GLY A 184 3.40 10.50 17.40
C GLY A 184 2.64 10.98 16.17
N GLN A 185 1.85 10.11 15.55
CA GLN A 185 1.01 10.40 14.38
C GLN A 185 -0.04 11.48 14.71
N THR A 186 -0.37 12.32 13.72
CA THR A 186 -1.41 13.35 13.89
C THR A 186 -2.79 12.70 14.02
N GLY A 187 -3.53 13.01 15.09
CA GLY A 187 -4.90 12.53 15.27
C GLY A 187 -5.03 11.06 15.69
N VAL A 188 -3.93 10.44 16.14
CA VAL A 188 -3.92 9.06 16.65
C VAL A 188 -4.87 8.89 17.83
N ALA A 189 -5.58 7.76 17.85
CA ALA A 189 -6.41 7.37 18.98
C ALA A 189 -5.55 7.02 20.22
N PRO A 190 -6.04 7.21 21.46
CA PRO A 190 -5.30 6.84 22.67
C PRO A 190 -4.89 5.36 22.73
N ASN A 191 -5.65 4.48 22.06
CA ASN A 191 -5.38 3.04 21.96
C ASN A 191 -4.72 2.63 20.63
N ALA A 192 -4.33 3.59 19.78
CA ALA A 192 -3.72 3.37 18.47
C ALA A 192 -4.60 2.63 17.44
N ILE A 193 -5.92 2.60 17.63
CA ILE A 193 -6.81 2.01 16.63
C ILE A 193 -6.92 2.92 15.40
N GLU A 194 -6.90 2.29 14.23
CA GLU A 194 -7.17 2.91 12.94
C GLU A 194 -8.07 2.00 12.08
N LEU A 195 -8.59 2.55 10.97
CA LEU A 195 -9.12 1.73 9.88
C LEU A 195 -8.09 1.65 8.76
N HIS A 196 -7.49 0.46 8.61
CA HIS A 196 -6.47 0.21 7.60
C HIS A 196 -6.62 -1.22 7.05
N PRO A 197 -7.03 -1.37 5.77
CA PRO A 197 -7.29 -0.31 4.81
C PRO A 197 -8.72 0.19 4.85
N VAL A 198 -8.94 1.42 4.37
CA VAL A 198 -10.27 1.87 3.95
C VAL A 198 -10.68 1.16 2.65
N LEU A 199 -11.90 0.64 2.65
CA LEU A 199 -12.50 -0.14 1.56
C LEU A 199 -13.65 0.60 0.86
N ALA A 200 -14.29 1.55 1.52
CA ALA A 200 -15.25 2.46 0.92
C ALA A 200 -15.32 3.76 1.70
N VAL A 201 -15.67 4.85 1.02
CA VAL A 201 -15.80 6.17 1.65
C VAL A 201 -16.84 7.02 0.94
N SER A 202 -17.53 7.86 1.69
CA SER A 202 -18.31 8.97 1.16
C SER A 202 -18.06 10.22 1.98
N VAL A 203 -17.75 11.34 1.33
CA VAL A 203 -17.55 12.63 2.00
C VAL A 203 -18.65 13.60 1.55
N ALA A 204 -19.38 14.19 2.49
CA ALA A 204 -20.50 15.09 2.20
C ALA A 204 -20.00 16.43 1.62
N PRO A 205 -20.65 16.99 0.57
CA PRO A 205 -20.23 18.16 -0.21
C PRO A 205 -19.61 19.29 0.62
#